data_AF-A0A923MQ10-F1
#
_entry.id   AF-A0A923MQ10-F1
#
_cell.length_a   1.000
_cell.length_b   1.000
_cell.length_c   1.000
_cell.angle_alpha   90.00
_cell.angle_beta   90.00
_cell.angle_gamma   90.00
#
_symmetry.space_group_name_H-M   'P 1'
#
loop_
_entity.id
_entity.type
_entity.pdbx_description
1 polymer ?
#
loop_
_entity_poly.entity_id
_entity_poly.type
_entity_poly.pdbx_seq_one_letter_code
_entity_poly.pdbx_strand_id
1 'polypeptide(L)'
;MQAERIDDLLPLLLVGIAIAIAIVLWRLRVRFVRKVAKRRAAGYRLMDCLKAYTAWIDWHRDEPLLHRDPESLSIPAALAQAVQIKDEFFPELSKLMVQLLQTHRELMQYLWEENILRMSHAGHQRPYYADPRYHQLRDTQDAALDSLFLRCRELIGDANSEWRHTRSDFSFSSETGMSTPANS
;
A
#
# COMPACT_ATOMS: atom_id res chain seq x y z
N MET A 1 -51.63 32.84 36.93
CA MET A 1 -51.20 31.45 37.23
C MET A 1 -50.87 30.60 35.99
N GLN A 2 -51.25 30.97 34.75
CA GLN A 2 -50.81 30.21 33.55
C GLN A 2 -49.40 30.60 33.04
N ALA A 3 -48.91 31.81 33.32
CA ALA A 3 -47.60 32.28 32.87
C ALA A 3 -46.41 31.56 33.55
N GLU A 4 -46.47 31.35 34.88
CA GLU A 4 -45.39 30.71 35.65
C GLU A 4 -45.06 29.27 35.20
N ARG A 5 -46.06 28.50 34.73
CA ARG A 5 -45.80 27.12 34.24
C ARG A 5 -44.99 27.08 32.95
N ILE A 6 -45.07 28.12 32.13
CA ILE A 6 -44.38 28.17 30.83
C ILE A 6 -42.90 28.48 31.06
N ASP A 7 -42.60 29.36 32.01
CA ASP A 7 -41.23 29.74 32.38
C ASP A 7 -40.44 28.58 33.01
N ASP A 8 -41.11 27.66 33.72
CA ASP A 8 -40.46 26.45 34.27
C ASP A 8 -40.25 25.32 33.24
N LEU A 9 -41.07 25.26 32.19
CA LEU A 9 -40.96 24.24 31.12
C LEU A 9 -39.89 24.59 30.08
N LEU A 10 -39.65 25.89 29.88
CA LEU A 10 -38.66 26.43 28.95
C LEU A 10 -37.21 25.95 29.22
N PRO A 11 -36.68 25.99 30.45
CA PRO A 11 -35.35 25.46 30.76
C PRO A 11 -35.30 23.93 30.60
N LEU A 12 -36.38 23.21 30.93
CA LEU A 12 -36.43 21.75 30.77
C LEU A 12 -36.37 21.35 29.29
N LEU A 13 -37.09 22.08 28.42
CA LEU A 13 -37.04 21.90 26.97
C LEU A 13 -35.65 22.23 26.41
N LEU A 14 -35.02 23.31 26.86
CA LEU A 14 -33.67 23.68 26.44
C LEU A 14 -32.63 22.61 26.82
N VAL A 15 -32.72 22.06 28.03
CA VAL A 15 -31.85 20.95 28.46
C VAL A 15 -32.11 19.70 27.62
N GLY A 16 -33.37 19.37 27.34
CA GLY A 16 -33.73 18.24 26.47
C GLY A 16 -33.15 18.39 25.05
N ILE A 17 -33.25 19.59 24.46
CA ILE A 17 -32.68 19.92 23.15
C ILE A 17 -31.16 19.84 23.19
N ALA A 18 -30.52 20.39 24.22
CA ALA A 18 -29.07 20.34 24.37
C ALA A 18 -28.54 18.90 24.43
N ILE A 19 -29.21 18.02 25.20
CA ILE A 19 -28.87 16.59 25.29
C ILE A 19 -29.06 15.91 23.94
N ALA A 20 -30.17 16.18 23.24
CA ALA A 20 -30.43 15.62 21.92
C ALA A 20 -29.34 16.02 20.91
N ILE A 21 -28.95 17.30 20.89
CA ILE A 21 -27.86 17.81 20.03
C ILE A 21 -26.54 17.13 20.39
N ALA A 22 -26.22 17.00 21.68
CA ALA A 22 -25.00 16.33 22.14
C ALA A 22 -24.93 14.87 21.67
N ILE A 23 -26.03 14.13 21.73
CA ILE A 23 -26.13 12.73 21.26
C ILE A 23 -25.93 12.66 19.74
N VAL A 24 -26.53 13.57 18.98
CA VAL A 24 -26.39 13.61 17.51
C VAL A 24 -24.93 13.91 17.13
N LEU A 25 -24.32 14.93 17.74
CA LEU A 25 -22.92 15.28 17.53
C LEU A 25 -21.99 14.12 17.90
N TRP A 26 -22.26 13.43 19.00
CA TRP A 26 -21.51 12.24 19.40
C TRP A 26 -21.60 11.13 18.35
N ARG A 27 -22.80 10.81 17.86
CA ARG A 27 -22.97 9.78 16.83
C ARG A 27 -22.31 10.15 15.51
N LEU A 28 -22.38 11.41 15.10
CA LEU A 28 -21.67 11.91 13.94
C LEU A 28 -20.16 11.74 14.14
N ARG A 29 -19.62 12.19 15.28
CA ARG A 29 -18.20 12.03 15.61
C ARG A 29 -17.75 10.57 15.56
N VAL A 30 -18.50 9.65 16.17
CA VAL A 30 -18.19 8.22 16.15
C VAL A 30 -18.21 7.66 14.72
N ARG A 31 -19.18 8.05 13.89
CA ARG A 31 -19.24 7.65 12.47
C ARG A 31 -18.04 8.19 11.68
N PHE A 32 -17.67 9.45 11.89
CA PHE A 32 -16.49 10.04 11.27
C PHE A 32 -15.21 9.33 11.71
N VAL A 33 -15.01 9.10 13.00
CA VAL A 33 -13.85 8.38 13.54
C VAL A 33 -13.77 6.97 12.97
N ARG A 34 -14.89 6.23 12.90
CA ARG A 34 -14.93 4.89 12.29
C ARG A 34 -14.61 4.92 10.80
N LYS A 35 -15.11 5.91 10.06
CA LYS A 35 -14.81 6.05 8.62
C LYS A 35 -13.33 6.35 8.40
N VAL A 36 -12.74 7.25 9.22
CA VAL A 36 -11.31 7.56 9.18
C VAL A 36 -10.47 6.32 9.55
N ALA A 37 -10.86 5.58 10.60
CA ALA A 37 -10.17 4.36 10.99
C ALA A 37 -10.21 3.28 9.89
N LYS A 38 -11.36 3.10 9.22
CA LYS A 38 -11.49 2.21 8.07
C LYS A 38 -10.60 2.64 6.91
N ARG A 39 -10.60 3.94 6.56
CA ARG A 39 -9.73 4.48 5.50
C ARG A 39 -8.25 4.29 5.84
N ARG A 40 -7.85 4.51 7.09
CA ARG A 40 -6.48 4.23 7.58
C ARG A 40 -6.10 2.76 7.43
N ALA A 41 -6.94 1.85 7.90
CA ALA A 41 -6.71 0.41 7.77
C ALA A 41 -6.61 -0.02 6.30
N ALA A 42 -7.45 0.52 5.42
CA ALA A 42 -7.36 0.28 3.98
C ALA A 42 -6.05 0.80 3.39
N GLY A 43 -5.57 1.96 3.84
CA GLY A 43 -4.28 2.51 3.41
C GLY A 43 -3.12 1.61 3.80
N TYR A 44 -3.06 1.13 5.04
CA TYR A 44 -2.03 0.17 5.46
C TYR A 44 -2.10 -1.11 4.62
N ARG A 45 -3.29 -1.68 4.40
CA ARG A 45 -3.45 -2.86 3.53
C ARG A 45 -2.99 -2.62 2.10
N LEU A 46 -3.27 -1.44 1.53
CA LEU A 46 -2.79 -1.06 0.21
C LEU A 46 -1.26 -1.06 0.19
N MET A 47 -0.63 -0.45 1.20
CA MET A 47 0.82 -0.40 1.31
C MET A 47 1.44 -1.79 1.47
N ASP A 48 0.84 -2.65 2.29
CA ASP A 48 1.29 -4.04 2.47
C ASP A 48 1.18 -4.85 1.17
N CYS A 49 0.10 -4.66 0.40
CA CYS A 49 -0.05 -5.29 -0.91
C CYS A 49 1.04 -4.82 -1.90
N LEU A 50 1.38 -3.52 -1.89
CA LEU A 50 2.44 -2.98 -2.73
C LEU A 50 3.84 -3.49 -2.31
N LYS A 51 4.09 -3.67 -1.02
CA LYS A 51 5.33 -4.30 -0.50
C LYS A 51 5.40 -5.79 -0.85
N ALA A 52 4.28 -6.51 -0.78
CA ALA A 52 4.22 -7.91 -1.21
C ALA A 52 4.46 -8.03 -2.73
N TYR A 53 3.98 -7.07 -3.51
CA TYR A 53 4.26 -6.98 -4.94
C TYR A 53 5.75 -6.76 -5.25
N THR A 54 6.45 -5.88 -4.54
CA THR A 54 7.90 -5.70 -4.76
C THR A 54 8.69 -6.96 -4.41
N ALA A 55 8.37 -7.61 -3.29
CA ALA A 55 8.99 -8.89 -2.93
C ALA A 55 8.75 -9.98 -3.99
N TRP A 56 7.55 -10.01 -4.59
CA TRP A 56 7.24 -10.90 -5.70
C TRP A 56 8.12 -10.63 -6.91
N ILE A 57 8.35 -9.36 -7.26
CA ILE A 57 9.24 -8.98 -8.39
C ILE A 57 10.69 -9.40 -8.10
N ASP A 58 11.18 -9.18 -6.89
CA ASP A 58 12.54 -9.53 -6.50
C ASP A 58 12.75 -11.06 -6.53
N TRP A 59 11.73 -11.86 -6.17
CA TRP A 59 11.78 -13.31 -6.32
C TRP A 59 11.83 -13.76 -7.80
N HIS A 60 11.05 -13.13 -8.69
CA HIS A 60 11.05 -13.46 -10.13
C HIS A 60 12.33 -13.05 -10.86
N ARG A 61 13.14 -12.15 -10.28
CA ARG A 61 14.47 -11.82 -10.80
C ARG A 61 15.39 -13.05 -10.74
N ASP A 62 15.39 -13.72 -9.60
CA ASP A 62 16.38 -14.75 -9.28
C ASP A 62 15.96 -16.13 -9.82
N GLU A 63 14.66 -16.38 -9.98
CA GLU A 63 14.15 -17.68 -10.41
C GLU A 63 13.83 -17.72 -11.92
N PRO A 64 14.40 -18.66 -12.70
CA PRO A 64 14.06 -18.79 -14.11
C PRO A 64 12.59 -19.24 -14.26
N LEU A 65 11.82 -18.50 -15.04
CA LEU A 65 10.39 -18.68 -15.39
C LEU A 65 10.07 -19.96 -16.17
N LEU A 66 10.76 -21.07 -15.88
CA LEU A 66 10.73 -22.33 -16.62
C LEU A 66 9.37 -23.07 -16.59
N HIS A 67 8.48 -22.70 -15.66
CA HIS A 67 7.26 -23.47 -15.36
C HIS A 67 5.97 -22.67 -15.52
N ARG A 68 6.03 -21.46 -16.10
CA ARG A 68 4.85 -20.59 -16.19
C ARG A 68 4.45 -20.30 -17.63
N ASP A 69 3.21 -20.69 -17.93
CA ASP A 69 2.48 -20.38 -19.16
C ASP A 69 2.51 -18.85 -19.39
N PRO A 70 2.62 -18.33 -20.62
CA PRO A 70 2.58 -16.89 -20.88
C PRO A 70 1.27 -16.25 -20.39
N GLU A 71 0.18 -17.01 -20.27
CA GLU A 71 -1.08 -16.55 -19.67
C GLU A 71 -1.01 -16.38 -18.14
N SER A 72 -0.03 -17.00 -17.48
CA SER A 72 0.24 -16.81 -16.05
C SER A 72 1.08 -15.56 -15.74
N LEU A 73 1.47 -14.77 -16.77
CA LEU A 73 1.94 -13.38 -16.66
C LEU A 73 0.79 -12.41 -16.31
N SER A 74 -0.27 -12.91 -15.69
CA SER A 74 -1.35 -12.10 -15.17
C SER A 74 -0.86 -11.25 -14.00
N ILE A 75 -1.53 -10.12 -13.78
CA ILE A 75 -1.24 -9.18 -12.69
C ILE A 75 -1.12 -9.97 -11.39
N PRO A 76 -0.01 -9.85 -10.64
CA PRO A 76 0.18 -10.64 -9.42
C PRO A 76 -0.95 -10.35 -8.43
N ALA A 77 -1.37 -11.38 -7.67
CA ALA A 77 -2.52 -11.28 -6.77
C ALA A 77 -2.42 -10.09 -5.79
N ALA A 78 -1.20 -9.77 -5.33
CA ALA A 78 -0.94 -8.61 -4.49
C ALA A 78 -1.23 -7.28 -5.20
N LEU A 79 -0.85 -7.14 -6.48
CA LEU A 79 -1.12 -5.95 -7.28
C LEU A 79 -2.61 -5.86 -7.65
N ALA A 80 -3.27 -6.98 -7.92
CA ALA A 80 -4.73 -7.02 -8.14
C ALA A 80 -5.50 -6.56 -6.88
N GLN A 81 -5.10 -7.03 -5.69
CA GLN A 81 -5.67 -6.56 -4.42
C GLN A 81 -5.40 -5.07 -4.18
N ALA A 82 -4.19 -4.58 -4.51
CA ALA A 82 -3.86 -3.17 -4.42
C ALA A 82 -4.78 -2.31 -5.31
N VAL A 83 -5.07 -2.74 -6.54
CA VAL A 83 -6.01 -2.06 -7.45
C VAL A 83 -7.42 -2.03 -6.86
N GLN A 84 -7.92 -3.15 -6.32
CA GLN A 84 -9.25 -3.20 -5.70
C GLN A 84 -9.37 -2.25 -4.50
N ILE A 85 -8.41 -2.29 -3.58
CA ILE A 85 -8.40 -1.40 -2.41
C ILE A 85 -8.34 0.07 -2.84
N LYS A 86 -7.54 0.37 -3.88
CA LYS A 86 -7.44 1.69 -4.48
C LYS A 86 -8.77 2.15 -5.09
N ASP A 87 -9.47 1.29 -5.82
CA ASP A 87 -10.79 1.62 -6.40
C ASP A 87 -11.84 1.92 -5.32
N GLU A 88 -11.82 1.17 -4.22
CA GLU A 88 -12.80 1.33 -3.13
C GLU A 88 -12.53 2.53 -2.22
N PHE A 89 -11.27 2.79 -1.85
CA PHE A 89 -10.93 3.75 -0.78
C PHE A 89 -10.08 4.95 -1.23
N PHE A 90 -9.40 4.85 -2.37
CA PHE A 90 -8.40 5.82 -2.82
C PHE A 90 -8.44 6.08 -4.34
N PRO A 91 -9.59 6.45 -4.92
CA PRO A 91 -9.70 6.70 -6.37
C PRO A 91 -8.74 7.81 -6.85
N GLU A 92 -8.27 8.68 -5.96
CA GLU A 92 -7.29 9.73 -6.25
C GLU A 92 -5.92 9.18 -6.67
N LEU A 93 -5.60 7.93 -6.30
CA LEU A 93 -4.34 7.26 -6.63
C LEU A 93 -4.35 6.61 -8.04
N SER A 94 -5.45 6.70 -8.78
CA SER A 94 -5.62 5.99 -10.07
C SER A 94 -4.53 6.32 -11.08
N LYS A 95 -4.13 7.59 -11.20
CA LYS A 95 -3.06 7.99 -12.13
C LYS A 95 -1.71 7.33 -11.78
N LEU A 96 -1.36 7.31 -10.50
CA LEU A 96 -0.13 6.69 -10.01
C LEU A 96 -0.17 5.17 -10.16
N MET A 97 -1.33 4.54 -9.93
CA MET A 97 -1.51 3.11 -10.13
C MET A 97 -1.36 2.71 -11.60
N VAL A 98 -1.89 3.51 -12.53
CA VAL A 98 -1.70 3.28 -13.97
C VAL A 98 -0.22 3.34 -14.36
N GLN A 99 0.53 4.31 -13.82
CA GLN A 99 1.98 4.39 -14.03
C GLN A 99 2.68 3.13 -13.51
N LEU A 100 2.34 2.68 -12.29
CA LEU A 100 2.90 1.45 -11.74
C LEU A 100 2.59 0.21 -12.59
N LEU A 101 1.36 0.08 -13.10
CA LEU A 101 0.95 -1.04 -13.97
C LEU A 101 1.69 -1.00 -15.32
N GLN A 102 1.95 0.20 -15.85
CA GLN A 102 2.70 0.36 -17.08
C GLN A 102 4.16 -0.05 -16.88
N THR A 103 4.81 0.41 -15.81
CA THR A 103 6.17 -0.02 -15.45
C THR A 103 6.24 -1.52 -15.15
N HIS A 104 5.22 -2.08 -14.48
CA HIS A 104 5.11 -3.53 -14.27
C HIS A 104 5.16 -4.30 -15.59
N ARG A 105 4.37 -3.88 -16.58
CA ARG A 105 4.34 -4.52 -17.90
C ARG A 105 5.70 -4.47 -18.58
N GLU A 106 6.36 -3.32 -18.57
CA GLU A 106 7.70 -3.15 -19.17
C GLU A 106 8.75 -4.03 -18.47
N LEU A 107 8.70 -4.10 -17.13
CA LEU A 107 9.60 -4.93 -16.34
C LEU A 107 9.36 -6.42 -16.59
N MET A 108 8.10 -6.86 -16.64
CA MET A 108 7.76 -8.26 -16.95
C MET A 108 8.16 -8.65 -18.36
N GLN A 109 7.99 -7.76 -19.35
CA GLN A 109 8.46 -7.99 -20.71
C GLN A 109 9.98 -8.17 -20.74
N TYR A 110 10.73 -7.31 -20.06
CA TYR A 110 12.18 -7.42 -19.95
C TYR A 110 12.61 -8.75 -19.32
N LEU A 111 12.00 -9.12 -18.17
CA LEU A 111 12.30 -10.37 -17.50
C LEU A 111 12.01 -11.60 -18.38
N TRP A 112 10.96 -11.52 -19.20
CA TRP A 112 10.60 -12.57 -20.15
C TRP A 112 11.58 -12.67 -21.33
N GLU A 113 11.95 -11.54 -21.95
CA GLU A 113 12.97 -11.47 -23.01
C GLU A 113 14.27 -12.13 -22.55
N GLU A 114 14.71 -11.78 -21.33
CA GLU A 114 15.92 -12.35 -20.75
C GLU A 114 15.76 -13.83 -20.38
N ASN A 115 14.57 -14.27 -19.97
CA ASN A 115 14.31 -15.67 -19.72
C ASN A 115 14.44 -16.53 -20.99
N ILE A 116 13.89 -16.06 -22.13
CA ILE A 116 14.04 -16.72 -23.43
C ILE A 116 15.52 -16.83 -23.82
N LEU A 117 16.29 -15.75 -23.63
CA LEU A 117 17.74 -15.74 -23.91
C LEU A 117 18.52 -16.73 -23.01
N ARG A 118 18.11 -16.88 -21.75
CA ARG A 118 18.69 -17.87 -20.82
C ARG A 118 18.34 -19.30 -21.25
N MET A 119 17.11 -19.57 -21.64
CA MET A 119 16.67 -20.90 -22.10
C MET A 119 17.31 -21.32 -23.43
N SER A 120 17.50 -20.37 -24.36
CA SER A 120 18.08 -20.64 -25.68
C SER A 120 19.60 -20.89 -25.68
N HIS A 121 20.27 -20.91 -24.52
CA HIS A 121 21.72 -21.11 -24.35
C HIS A 121 22.60 -20.10 -25.11
N ALA A 122 22.01 -19.05 -25.69
CA ALA A 122 22.71 -18.00 -26.43
C ALA A 122 23.20 -16.85 -25.54
N GLY A 123 22.73 -16.77 -24.29
CA GLY A 123 23.08 -15.71 -23.35
C GLY A 123 24.31 -16.04 -22.51
N HIS A 124 25.38 -15.24 -22.65
CA HIS A 124 26.35 -15.10 -21.56
C HIS A 124 25.59 -14.66 -20.30
N GLN A 125 25.70 -15.42 -19.21
CA GLN A 125 25.10 -15.08 -17.90
C GLN A 125 25.69 -13.76 -17.39
N ARG A 126 25.17 -12.63 -17.85
CA ARG A 126 25.45 -11.33 -17.24
C ARG A 126 24.54 -11.23 -16.01
N PRO A 127 25.08 -10.98 -14.82
CA PRO A 127 24.25 -10.86 -13.63
C PRO A 127 23.30 -9.66 -13.74
N TYR A 128 22.06 -9.82 -13.28
CA TYR A 128 21.00 -8.79 -13.27
C TYR A 128 21.45 -7.43 -12.73
N TYR A 129 22.34 -7.42 -11.73
CA TYR A 129 22.88 -6.20 -11.13
C TYR A 129 23.84 -5.43 -12.05
N ALA A 130 24.20 -5.98 -13.20
CA ALA A 130 25.10 -5.37 -14.18
C ALA A 130 24.38 -4.89 -15.44
N ASP A 131 23.05 -5.05 -15.56
CA ASP A 131 22.27 -4.56 -16.69
C ASP A 131 21.71 -3.14 -16.42
N PRO A 132 22.14 -2.10 -17.16
CA PRO A 132 21.64 -0.74 -17.01
C PRO A 132 20.14 -0.61 -17.29
N ARG A 133 19.58 -1.42 -18.20
CA ARG A 133 18.17 -1.39 -18.58
C ARG A 133 17.29 -1.89 -17.44
N TYR A 134 17.73 -2.95 -16.75
CA TYR A 134 17.03 -3.46 -15.56
C TYR A 134 17.00 -2.41 -14.44
N HIS A 135 18.14 -1.77 -14.14
CA HIS A 135 18.21 -0.73 -13.11
C HIS A 135 17.30 0.45 -13.43
N GLN A 136 17.27 0.93 -14.68
CA GLN A 136 16.40 2.02 -15.08
C GLN A 136 14.90 1.68 -14.88
N LEU A 137 14.49 0.45 -15.24
CA LEU A 137 13.11 -0.01 -15.03
C LEU A 137 12.79 -0.14 -13.53
N ARG A 138 13.74 -0.65 -12.73
CA ARG A 138 13.57 -0.79 -11.28
C ARG A 138 13.50 0.56 -10.57
N ASP A 139 14.34 1.51 -10.95
CA ASP A 139 14.31 2.89 -10.42
C ASP A 139 12.99 3.58 -10.76
N THR A 140 12.46 3.38 -11.98
CA THR A 140 11.15 3.91 -12.38
C THR A 140 10.02 3.29 -11.55
N GLN A 141 10.09 1.99 -11.30
CA GLN A 141 9.12 1.28 -10.46
C GLN A 141 9.17 1.76 -9.00
N ASP A 142 10.38 1.88 -8.45
CA ASP A 142 10.61 2.36 -7.08
C ASP A 142 10.08 3.78 -6.91
N ALA A 143 10.34 4.68 -7.87
CA ALA A 143 9.82 6.05 -7.85
C ALA A 143 8.27 6.11 -7.92
N ALA A 144 7.65 5.24 -8.72
CA ALA A 144 6.19 5.14 -8.79
C ALA A 144 5.60 4.62 -7.47
N LEU A 145 6.24 3.63 -6.85
CA LEU A 145 5.86 3.07 -5.55
C LEU A 145 6.03 4.10 -4.43
N ASP A 146 7.16 4.80 -4.37
CA ASP A 146 7.41 5.85 -3.36
C ASP A 146 6.35 6.96 -3.49
N SER A 147 5.99 7.35 -4.71
CA SER A 147 4.90 8.32 -4.96
C SER A 147 3.55 7.79 -4.46
N LEU A 148 3.24 6.51 -4.67
CA LEU A 148 2.03 5.86 -4.17
C LEU A 148 2.01 5.79 -2.64
N PHE A 149 3.12 5.39 -2.02
CA PHE A 149 3.26 5.32 -0.56
C PHE A 149 3.09 6.69 0.07
N LEU A 150 3.82 7.70 -0.42
CA LEU A 150 3.73 9.06 0.08
C LEU A 150 2.30 9.58 -0.02
N ARG A 151 1.67 9.46 -1.20
CA ARG A 151 0.31 9.96 -1.40
C ARG A 151 -0.73 9.18 -0.60
N CYS A 152 -0.56 7.87 -0.43
CA CYS A 152 -1.43 7.06 0.43
C CYS A 152 -1.35 7.53 1.88
N ARG A 153 -0.14 7.78 2.40
CA ARG A 153 0.09 8.27 3.77
C ARG A 153 -0.53 9.65 4.00
N GLU A 154 -0.40 10.56 3.04
CA GLU A 154 -1.08 11.86 3.06
C GLU A 154 -2.61 11.67 3.16
N LEU A 155 -3.19 10.80 2.35
CA LEU A 155 -4.64 10.56 2.31
C LEU A 155 -5.19 9.91 3.59
N ILE A 156 -4.38 9.13 4.32
CA ILE A 156 -4.76 8.56 5.62
C ILE A 156 -4.40 9.45 6.82
N GLY A 157 -3.74 10.59 6.57
CA GLY A 157 -3.34 11.56 7.58
C GLY A 157 -2.19 11.08 8.46
N ASP A 158 -1.25 10.34 7.89
CA ASP A 158 -0.03 9.82 8.51
C ASP A 158 1.24 10.42 7.87
N ALA A 159 1.21 11.73 7.60
CA ALA A 159 2.31 12.45 6.96
C ALA A 159 3.48 12.79 7.91
N ASN A 160 3.33 12.53 9.22
CA ASN A 160 4.31 12.90 10.25
C ASN A 160 5.34 11.80 10.55
N SER A 161 5.22 10.64 9.93
CA SER A 161 6.10 9.50 10.13
C SER A 161 7.04 9.40 8.93
N GLU A 162 8.34 9.65 9.18
CA GLU A 162 9.41 9.72 8.19
C GLU A 162 9.42 8.43 7.32
N TRP A 163 8.92 8.50 6.07
CA TRP A 163 9.06 7.39 5.12
C TRP A 163 10.51 7.30 4.69
N ARG A 164 11.20 6.24 5.10
CA ARG A 164 12.50 5.88 4.55
C ARG A 164 12.21 4.99 3.35
N HIS A 165 12.49 5.51 2.16
CA HIS A 165 12.39 4.93 0.82
C HIS A 165 12.16 3.41 0.73
N THR A 166 11.44 2.95 -0.30
CA THR A 166 11.12 1.53 -0.50
C THR A 166 12.34 0.59 -0.42
N ARG A 167 13.56 1.05 -0.72
CA ARG A 167 14.81 0.28 -0.60
C ARG A 167 15.36 0.10 0.82
N SER A 168 15.09 1.02 1.76
CA SER A 168 15.66 0.96 3.12
C SER A 168 14.83 0.12 4.10
N ASP A 169 13.53 -0.03 3.85
CA ASP A 169 12.63 -0.86 4.67
C ASP A 169 12.82 -2.39 4.49
N PHE A 170 13.56 -2.83 3.47
CA PHE A 170 13.95 -4.23 3.29
C PHE A 170 15.18 -4.66 4.12
N SER A 171 15.68 -3.78 4.99
CA SER A 171 16.61 -4.18 6.06
C SER A 171 15.83 -4.96 7.13
N PHE A 172 15.38 -6.15 6.75
CA PHE A 172 14.75 -7.12 7.63
C PHE A 172 15.78 -7.53 8.70
N SER A 173 15.55 -7.09 9.94
CA SER A 173 15.64 -7.92 11.15
C SER A 173 16.80 -8.93 11.22
N SER A 174 18.03 -8.53 10.91
CA SER A 174 19.21 -9.38 11.09
C SER A 174 19.87 -9.21 12.46
N GLU A 175 19.35 -8.36 13.34
CA GLU A 175 19.98 -8.06 14.64
C GLU A 175 19.27 -8.62 15.87
N THR A 176 18.14 -9.31 15.73
CA THR A 176 17.44 -9.86 16.91
C THR A 176 17.34 -11.38 16.85
N GLY A 177 18.41 -12.07 17.28
CA GLY A 177 18.31 -13.47 17.70
C GLY A 177 19.37 -14.42 17.15
N MET A 178 20.66 -14.10 17.31
CA MET A 178 21.71 -15.11 17.23
C MET A 178 22.55 -15.04 18.51
N SER A 179 21.93 -15.37 19.65
CA SER A 179 22.67 -15.75 20.86
C SER A 179 23.28 -17.11 20.59
N THR A 180 24.52 -17.12 20.11
CA THR A 180 25.35 -18.32 20.06
C THR A 180 25.48 -18.88 21.49
N PRO A 181 25.14 -20.16 21.73
CA PRO A 181 25.43 -20.77 23.02
C PRO A 181 26.94 -20.90 23.17
N ALA A 182 27.44 -20.45 24.32
CA ALA A 182 28.81 -20.68 24.74
C ALA A 182 29.04 -22.18 24.92
N ASN A 183 29.93 -22.75 24.12
CA ASN A 183 30.40 -24.12 24.32
C ASN A 183 31.11 -24.24 25.67
N SER A 184 30.67 -25.21 26.46
CA SER A 184 31.39 -25.80 27.59
C SER A 184 32.15 -27.03 27.11
#